data_AF-A0A7X6LXF0-F1
#
_entry.id   AF-A0A7X6LXF0-F1
#
_cell.length_a   1.000
_cell.length_b   1.000
_cell.length_c   1.000
_cell.angle_alpha   90.00
_cell.angle_beta   90.00
_cell.angle_gamma   90.00
#
_symmetry.space_group_name_H-M   'P 1'
#
loop_
_entity.id
_entity.type
_entity.pdbx_description
1 polymer ?
#
loop_
_entity_poly.entity_id
_entity_poly.type
_entity_poly.pdbx_seq_one_letter_code
_entity_poly.pdbx_strand_id
1 'polypeptide(L)'
;MGTARKFIGMSVLVAGAATMITAAAGSAAAEPRDCVLDRWATGASAHCGGDGTYILEVDCVGVNLAYGAPLGPYYKSVTGFADNPASRPSRDCLMPLTLGQIGIVTDARITQVPTRPGLPDNAWEYDPGRR
;
A
#
# COMPACT_ATOMS: atom_id res chain seq x y z
N MET A 1 28.42 -59.52 32.25
CA MET A 1 29.53 -58.58 31.99
C MET A 1 29.20 -57.85 30.70
N GLY A 2 29.01 -56.54 30.60
CA GLY A 2 29.07 -55.45 31.57
C GLY A 2 28.57 -54.16 30.89
N THR A 3 28.10 -53.24 31.75
CA THR A 3 28.09 -51.77 31.61
C THR A 3 27.26 -51.09 30.52
N ALA A 4 26.18 -50.48 31.00
CA ALA A 4 25.38 -49.43 30.40
C ALA A 4 26.18 -48.18 29.99
N ARG A 5 25.69 -47.48 28.96
CA ARG A 5 25.87 -46.03 28.82
C ARG A 5 24.53 -45.38 28.46
N LYS A 6 24.06 -44.53 29.38
CA LYS A 6 22.98 -43.55 29.21
C LYS A 6 23.38 -42.54 28.14
N PHE A 7 22.47 -42.23 27.21
CA PHE A 7 22.39 -40.89 26.62
C PHE A 7 20.95 -40.40 26.69
N ILE A 8 20.81 -39.29 27.38
CA ILE A 8 19.59 -38.55 27.68
C ILE A 8 19.35 -37.56 26.55
N GLY A 9 18.13 -37.56 26.02
CA GLY A 9 17.42 -36.34 25.64
C GLY A 9 17.81 -35.67 24.32
N MET A 10 16.89 -35.70 23.35
CA MET A 10 16.41 -34.48 22.70
C MET A 10 15.07 -34.75 22.03
N SER A 11 14.01 -34.22 22.64
CA SER A 11 12.65 -34.23 22.12
C SER A 11 12.54 -33.20 20.98
N VAL A 12 12.33 -33.64 19.74
CA VAL A 12 11.90 -32.75 18.65
C VAL A 12 10.44 -33.05 18.36
N LEU A 13 9.57 -32.23 18.95
CA LEU A 13 8.16 -32.13 18.58
C LEU A 13 8.06 -31.47 17.20
N VAL A 14 8.00 -32.28 16.13
CA VAL A 14 7.59 -31.79 14.82
C VAL A 14 6.06 -31.80 14.77
N ALA A 15 5.45 -30.73 15.26
CA ALA A 15 4.05 -30.42 14.97
C ALA A 15 3.97 -29.91 13.52
N GLY A 16 3.86 -30.83 12.57
CA GLY A 16 3.63 -30.53 11.16
C GLY A 16 2.20 -30.02 10.97
N ALA A 17 2.00 -28.71 11.01
CA ALA A 17 0.76 -28.08 10.58
C ALA A 17 0.67 -28.17 9.05
N ALA A 18 -0.29 -28.96 8.57
CA ALA A 18 -0.63 -29.03 7.15
C ALA A 18 -1.25 -27.69 6.71
N THR A 19 -0.47 -26.88 5.98
CA THR A 19 -0.99 -25.69 5.31
C THR A 19 -1.77 -26.12 4.08
N MET A 20 -3.10 -26.06 4.16
CA MET A 20 -3.97 -26.18 3.00
C MET A 20 -3.76 -24.97 2.09
N ILE A 21 -3.07 -25.16 0.96
CA ILE A 21 -3.00 -24.15 -0.10
C ILE A 21 -4.28 -24.29 -0.91
N THR A 22 -5.31 -23.51 -0.59
CA THR A 22 -6.46 -23.33 -1.48
C THR A 22 -6.02 -22.44 -2.63
N ALA A 23 -5.58 -23.07 -3.73
CA ALA A 23 -5.42 -22.41 -5.02
C ALA A 23 -6.82 -22.13 -5.59
N ALA A 24 -7.41 -20.99 -5.21
CA ALA A 24 -8.59 -20.47 -5.89
C ALA A 24 -8.15 -19.96 -7.27
N ALA A 25 -8.32 -20.78 -8.30
CA ALA A 25 -8.24 -20.36 -9.69
C ALA A 25 -9.49 -19.51 -10.01
N GLY A 26 -9.49 -18.27 -9.53
CA GLY A 26 -10.40 -17.24 -10.00
C GLY A 26 -9.99 -16.81 -11.40
N SER A 27 -10.97 -16.60 -12.27
CA SER A 27 -10.82 -15.94 -13.58
C SER A 27 -9.72 -14.88 -13.52
N ALA A 28 -8.72 -14.97 -14.40
CA ALA A 28 -7.62 -14.03 -14.51
C ALA A 28 -8.17 -12.63 -14.84
N ALA A 29 -8.58 -11.91 -13.80
CA ALA A 29 -8.76 -10.49 -13.87
C ALA A 29 -7.39 -9.92 -14.26
N ALA A 30 -7.41 -8.98 -15.19
CA ALA A 30 -6.28 -8.12 -15.48
C ALA A 30 -5.79 -7.51 -14.15
N GLU A 31 -4.76 -8.12 -13.58
CA GLU A 31 -4.18 -7.75 -12.29
C GLU A 31 -2.91 -6.94 -12.55
N PRO A 32 -2.77 -5.74 -11.94
CA PRO A 32 -1.52 -5.00 -11.91
C PRO A 32 -0.40 -5.90 -11.36
N ARG A 33 0.72 -5.96 -12.09
CA ARG A 33 1.88 -6.78 -11.76
C ARG A 33 3.15 -5.94 -11.78
N ASP A 34 4.22 -6.47 -11.19
CA ASP A 34 5.54 -5.84 -11.18
C ASP A 34 5.55 -4.38 -10.69
N CYS A 35 4.74 -4.12 -9.66
CA CYS A 35 4.57 -2.78 -9.10
C CYS A 35 5.84 -2.30 -8.39
N VAL A 36 6.30 -1.10 -8.77
CA VAL A 36 7.38 -0.35 -8.15
C VAL A 36 6.79 0.83 -7.40
N LEU A 37 7.25 1.02 -6.17
CA LEU A 37 6.87 2.13 -5.29
C LEU A 37 8.10 2.96 -4.96
N ASP A 38 8.08 4.22 -5.38
CA ASP A 38 9.12 5.21 -5.08
C ASP A 38 8.60 6.15 -4.00
N ARG A 39 9.28 6.19 -2.84
CA ARG A 39 8.91 7.06 -1.71
C ARG A 39 9.95 8.15 -1.51
N TRP A 40 9.51 9.35 -1.17
CA TRP A 40 10.35 10.45 -0.69
C TRP A 40 9.75 11.06 0.57
N ALA A 41 10.49 11.98 1.20
CA ALA A 41 10.11 12.56 2.50
C ALA A 41 8.71 13.19 2.51
N THR A 42 8.23 13.65 1.36
CA THR A 42 7.01 14.46 1.23
C THR A 42 6.02 13.92 0.21
N GLY A 43 6.23 12.72 -0.33
CA GLY A 43 5.30 12.09 -1.27
C GLY A 43 5.73 10.69 -1.69
N ALA A 44 4.94 10.09 -2.55
CA ALA A 44 5.26 8.83 -3.20
C ALA A 44 4.71 8.78 -4.63
N SER A 45 5.30 7.93 -5.45
CA SER A 45 4.80 7.55 -6.78
C SER A 45 4.83 6.05 -6.96
N ALA A 46 3.96 5.54 -7.80
CA ALA A 46 3.91 4.12 -8.11
C ALA A 46 3.78 3.88 -9.61
N HIS A 47 4.38 2.79 -10.06
CA HIS A 47 4.25 2.31 -11.43
C HIS A 47 4.03 0.80 -11.41
N CYS A 48 3.00 0.31 -12.07
CA CYS A 48 2.76 -1.12 -12.24
C CYS A 48 2.72 -1.45 -13.73
N GLY A 49 3.18 -2.64 -14.09
CA GLY A 49 2.95 -3.25 -15.39
C GLY A 49 1.72 -4.16 -15.39
N GLY A 50 1.45 -4.77 -16.53
CA GLY A 50 0.26 -5.62 -16.71
C GLY A 50 -0.95 -4.81 -17.17
N ASP A 51 -2.12 -5.19 -16.70
CA ASP A 51 -3.40 -4.63 -17.13
C ASP A 51 -4.22 -4.26 -15.88
N GLY A 52 -5.13 -3.28 -16.00
CA GLY A 52 -6.05 -2.89 -14.94
C GLY A 52 -5.63 -1.64 -14.15
N THR A 53 -6.38 -1.33 -13.09
CA THR A 53 -6.16 -0.15 -12.25
C THR A 53 -5.56 -0.53 -10.90
N TYR A 54 -4.79 0.39 -10.35
CA TYR A 54 -4.27 0.30 -8.99
C TYR A 54 -4.41 1.65 -8.29
N ILE A 55 -4.33 1.65 -6.97
CA ILE A 55 -4.44 2.84 -6.14
C ILE A 55 -3.15 2.99 -5.36
N LEU A 56 -2.50 4.13 -5.54
CA LEU A 56 -1.43 4.55 -4.67
C LEU A 56 -2.04 5.29 -3.48
N GLU A 57 -1.90 4.73 -2.29
CA GLU A 57 -2.29 5.35 -1.03
C GLU A 57 -1.03 5.86 -0.32
N VAL A 58 -1.06 7.11 0.13
CA VAL A 58 0.04 7.78 0.84
C VAL A 58 -0.47 8.27 2.18
N ASP A 59 0.21 7.86 3.23
CA ASP A 59 -0.06 8.27 4.59
C ASP A 59 0.86 9.42 4.95
N CYS A 60 0.26 10.52 5.40
CA CYS A 60 0.96 11.73 5.75
C CYS A 60 0.72 12.07 7.22
N VAL A 61 1.67 12.75 7.83
CA VAL A 61 1.49 13.42 9.13
C VAL A 61 1.94 14.87 9.02
N GLY A 62 1.14 15.78 9.54
CA GLY A 62 1.49 17.20 9.56
C GLY A 62 0.29 18.11 9.70
N VAL A 63 0.38 19.28 9.07
CA VAL A 63 -0.68 20.27 9.02
C VAL A 63 -1.69 19.88 7.95
N ASN A 64 -2.97 19.83 8.30
CA ASN A 64 -4.08 19.71 7.36
C ASN A 64 -5.22 20.64 7.78
N LEU A 65 -5.30 21.81 7.17
CA LEU A 65 -6.30 22.82 7.48
C LEU A 65 -7.69 22.50 6.90
N ALA A 66 -7.85 21.41 6.15
CA ALA A 66 -9.14 21.01 5.57
C ALA A 66 -10.08 20.34 6.60
N TYR A 67 -9.56 19.88 7.74
CA TYR A 67 -10.34 19.23 8.80
C TYR A 67 -10.09 19.91 10.14
N GLY A 68 -11.11 19.96 11.00
CA GLY A 68 -11.14 20.75 12.24
C GLY A 68 -10.04 20.49 13.28
N ALA A 69 -9.12 19.54 13.04
CA ALA A 69 -7.85 19.41 13.74
C ALA A 69 -6.70 19.78 12.77
N PRO A 70 -6.04 20.93 12.96
CA PRO A 70 -5.06 21.43 11.99
C PRO A 70 -3.77 20.61 11.96
N LEU A 71 -3.53 19.73 12.95
CA LEU A 71 -2.36 18.87 13.05
C LEU A 71 -2.81 17.41 13.26
N GLY A 72 -2.26 16.49 12.49
CA GLY A 72 -2.55 15.07 12.64
C GLY A 72 -2.20 14.23 11.40
N PRO A 73 -2.53 12.92 11.44
CA PRO A 73 -2.43 12.08 10.26
C PRO A 73 -3.50 12.45 9.24
N TYR A 74 -3.16 12.39 7.96
CA TYR A 74 -4.10 12.48 6.85
C TYR A 74 -3.67 11.57 5.71
N TYR A 75 -4.63 11.18 4.87
CA TYR A 75 -4.43 10.18 3.84
C TYR A 75 -4.68 10.77 2.47
N LYS A 76 -3.91 10.32 1.49
CA LYS A 76 -4.04 10.71 0.09
C LYS A 76 -4.07 9.47 -0.78
N SER A 77 -4.89 9.49 -1.83
CA SER A 77 -4.96 8.43 -2.82
C SER A 77 -4.90 8.98 -4.22
N VAL A 78 -4.43 8.16 -5.16
CA VAL A 78 -4.52 8.42 -6.59
C VAL A 78 -4.65 7.11 -7.34
N THR A 79 -5.50 7.09 -8.36
CA THR A 79 -5.65 5.95 -9.25
C THR A 79 -4.56 5.96 -10.32
N GLY A 80 -3.94 4.80 -10.54
CA GLY A 80 -3.01 4.48 -11.60
C GLY A 80 -3.59 3.45 -12.58
N PHE A 81 -2.96 3.40 -13.75
CA PHE A 81 -3.36 2.54 -14.88
C PHE A 81 -2.14 1.72 -15.29
N ALA A 82 -2.19 0.41 -15.08
CA ALA A 82 -1.07 -0.50 -15.31
C ALA A 82 -0.83 -0.78 -16.80
N ASP A 83 -1.87 -0.63 -17.62
CA ASP A 83 -1.85 -0.75 -19.09
C ASP A 83 -1.10 0.40 -19.78
N ASN A 84 -0.81 1.49 -19.04
CA ASN A 84 -0.09 2.64 -19.56
C ASN A 84 1.33 2.71 -18.97
N PRO A 85 2.38 2.38 -19.74
CA PRO A 85 3.77 2.42 -19.26
C PRO A 85 4.26 3.83 -18.90
N ALA A 86 3.58 4.88 -19.37
CA ALA A 86 3.87 6.27 -18.99
C ALA A 86 3.15 6.70 -17.70
N SER A 87 2.21 5.90 -17.20
CA SER A 87 1.45 6.18 -15.99
C SER A 87 2.34 6.05 -14.76
N ARG A 88 2.65 7.19 -14.15
CA ARG A 88 3.39 7.29 -12.88
C ARG A 88 2.63 8.19 -11.91
N PRO A 89 1.44 7.77 -11.46
CA PRO A 89 0.67 8.53 -10.49
C PRO A 89 1.53 8.83 -9.25
N SER A 90 1.45 10.08 -8.79
CA SER A 90 2.13 10.54 -7.59
C SER A 90 1.19 11.31 -6.67
N ARG A 91 1.47 11.26 -5.37
CA ARG A 91 0.81 12.07 -4.36
C ARG A 91 1.82 12.65 -3.39
N ASP A 92 1.76 13.97 -3.27
CA ASP A 92 2.54 14.74 -2.31
C ASP A 92 1.72 15.05 -1.05
N CYS A 93 2.35 14.89 0.10
CA CYS A 93 1.91 15.44 1.39
C CYS A 93 2.07 16.97 1.43
N LEU A 94 2.82 17.56 0.50
CA LEU A 94 2.88 19.00 0.30
C LEU A 94 1.85 19.41 -0.75
N MET A 95 0.99 20.37 -0.40
CA MET A 95 0.15 21.05 -1.38
C MET A 95 0.32 22.55 -1.31
N PRO A 96 -0.11 23.28 -2.37
CA PRO A 96 -0.14 24.73 -2.34
C PRO A 96 -0.80 25.22 -1.05
N LEU A 97 -0.25 26.30 -0.48
CA LEU A 97 -0.68 26.89 0.79
C LEU A 97 -2.19 27.22 0.83
N THR A 98 -2.82 27.37 -0.33
CA THR A 98 -4.27 27.57 -0.49
C THR A 98 -5.11 26.40 0.03
N LEU A 99 -4.57 25.19 0.05
CA LEU A 99 -5.22 23.98 0.59
C LEU A 99 -4.75 23.62 2.00
N GLY A 100 -3.70 24.29 2.50
CA GLY A 100 -3.25 24.16 3.88
C GLY A 100 -2.79 22.75 4.29
N GLN A 101 -2.22 21.98 3.37
CA GLN A 101 -1.68 20.65 3.67
C GLN A 101 -0.17 20.63 3.53
N ILE A 102 0.51 20.40 4.65
CA ILE A 102 1.97 20.32 4.74
C ILE A 102 2.30 19.13 5.64
N GLY A 103 3.03 18.14 5.14
CA GLY A 103 3.43 17.02 5.97
C GLY A 103 4.51 16.17 5.35
N ILE A 104 4.87 15.14 6.11
CA ILE A 104 5.83 14.12 5.71
C ILE A 104 5.12 12.79 5.49
N VAL A 105 5.68 11.96 4.63
CA VAL A 105 5.19 10.60 4.40
C VAL A 105 5.58 9.71 5.57
N THR A 106 4.59 9.00 6.12
CA THR A 106 4.80 7.97 7.13
C THR A 106 4.69 6.57 6.54
N ASP A 107 3.87 6.37 5.52
CA ASP A 107 3.76 5.13 4.76
C ASP A 107 3.23 5.40 3.34
N ALA A 108 3.45 4.46 2.43
CA ALA A 108 2.83 4.47 1.10
C ALA A 108 2.60 3.05 0.62
N ARG A 109 1.48 2.74 -0.03
CA ARG A 109 1.19 1.39 -0.49
C ARG A 109 0.39 1.40 -1.77
N ILE A 110 0.45 0.27 -2.47
CA ILE A 110 -0.31 0.04 -3.69
C ILE A 110 -1.40 -0.98 -3.35
N THR A 111 -2.63 -0.66 -3.68
CA THR A 111 -3.80 -1.51 -3.45
C THR A 111 -4.67 -1.57 -4.70
N GLN A 112 -5.41 -2.66 -4.89
CA GLN A 112 -6.35 -2.78 -6.02
C GLN A 112 -7.72 -2.16 -5.70
N VAL A 113 -8.03 -2.06 -4.41
CA VAL A 113 -9.28 -1.52 -3.87
C VAL A 113 -8.92 -0.54 -2.77
N PRO A 114 -9.59 0.63 -2.63
CA PRO A 114 -9.29 1.57 -1.58
C PRO A 114 -9.40 0.87 -0.21
N THR A 115 -8.29 0.77 0.51
CA THR A 115 -8.29 0.14 1.85
C THR A 115 -8.67 1.13 2.93
N ARG A 116 -8.59 2.42 2.63
CA ARG A 116 -9.05 3.50 3.49
C ARG A 116 -10.28 4.15 2.88
N PRO A 117 -11.19 4.70 3.72
CA PRO A 117 -12.27 5.51 3.23
C PRO A 117 -11.69 6.53 2.27
N GLY A 118 -12.18 6.50 1.02
CA GLY A 118 -11.82 7.51 0.05
C GLY A 118 -11.95 8.87 0.71
N LEU A 119 -10.94 9.69 0.49
CA LEU A 119 -11.04 11.14 0.65
C LEU A 119 -12.45 11.54 0.13
N PRO A 120 -13.31 12.18 0.95
CA PRO A 120 -14.69 12.49 0.55
C PRO A 120 -14.70 13.28 -0.76
N ASP A 121 -15.80 13.30 -1.51
CA ASP A 121 -15.88 13.90 -2.86
C ASP A 121 -15.34 15.35 -2.98
N ASN A 122 -15.17 16.06 -1.86
CA ASN A 122 -14.58 17.41 -1.76
C ASN A 122 -13.07 17.45 -1.47
N ALA A 123 -12.46 16.33 -1.16
CA ALA A 123 -11.03 16.18 -1.26
C ALA A 123 -10.69 16.29 -2.74
N TRP A 124 -9.83 17.24 -3.03
CA TRP A 124 -9.30 17.70 -4.31
C TRP A 124 -8.57 16.60 -5.11
N GLU A 125 -9.11 15.37 -5.15
CA GLU A 125 -8.65 14.29 -5.99
C GLU A 125 -8.74 14.74 -7.45
N TYR A 126 -7.61 15.29 -7.93
CA TYR A 126 -7.37 15.46 -9.33
C TYR A 126 -7.31 14.06 -9.91
N ASP A 127 -8.44 13.66 -10.49
CA ASP A 127 -8.62 12.50 -11.35
C ASP A 127 -8.36 12.96 -12.80
N PRO A 128 -7.17 12.71 -13.37
CA PRO A 128 -6.88 13.05 -14.75
C PRO A 128 -7.71 12.24 -15.77
N GLY A 129 -8.48 11.23 -15.32
CA GLY A 129 -9.27 10.32 -16.16
C GLY A 129 -10.77 10.65 -16.24
N ARG A 130 -11.33 11.47 -15.36
CA ARG A 130 -12.71 11.99 -15.50
C ARG A 130 -12.74 13.13 -16.51
N ARG A 131 -12.99 12.81 -17.78
CA ARG A 131 -13.54 13.76 -18.75
C ARG A 131 -15.06 13.82 -18.61
#